data_AF-A0A9D8BV58-F1
#
_entry.id   AF-A0A9D8BV58-F1
#
_cell.length_a   1.000
_cell.length_b   1.000
_cell.length_c   1.000
_cell.angle_alpha   90.00
_cell.angle_beta   90.00
_cell.angle_gamma   90.00
#
_symmetry.space_group_name_H-M   'P 1'
#
loop_
_entity.id
_entity.type
_entity.pdbx_description
1 polymer ?
#
loop_
_entity_poly.entity_id
_entity_poly.type
_entity_poly.pdbx_seq_one_letter_code
_entity_poly.pdbx_strand_id
1 'polypeptide(L)'
;MSGLSKSAEESFPALKACVDHYFAARGWKPLAFQRETWRAIAQGQSGLVHAPTGMGKTQALWLGACMQSLRFHKRSKAASTLNGPTLLWITPMRALASDSLSALREPFIDTLWAQRFDVAMRTGDSTSAERQRQARRWPFALITTPESLHLMLSRADATAVLGRVRFVMVDEWHELIGSKRGVMLQLALAWLRQQLEHAPQVWALSASLGDLEAAASALIPGKPRMITSSKPKSIQVHCLLPQASSRLAWAGHLGLSMCEPLAQYLDQSKSALVFTNTRSQAELWYQALLEARPQWAGRIALHHASLDLSVRRWVEQALKAGQLSLVVCTSSLDLGVDFSPVEEVIQIGSPK
;
A
#
# COMPACT_ATOMS: atom_id res chain seq x y z
N MET A 1 -5.29 29.98 -15.31
CA MET A 1 -4.90 29.34 -16.58
C MET A 1 -3.82 30.21 -17.20
N SER A 2 -2.54 29.84 -17.06
CA SER A 2 -1.46 30.57 -17.74
C SER A 2 -0.24 29.65 -17.93
N GLY A 3 0.07 29.42 -19.21
CA GLY A 3 1.38 29.03 -19.74
C GLY A 3 2.02 27.75 -19.21
N LEU A 4 1.69 26.61 -19.83
CA LEU A 4 2.62 25.47 -19.83
C LEU A 4 3.90 25.91 -20.58
N SER A 5 5.10 25.50 -20.13
CA SER A 5 6.31 25.73 -20.94
C SER A 5 6.25 24.90 -22.21
N LYS A 6 6.79 25.37 -23.35
CA LYS A 6 6.82 24.61 -24.62
C LYS A 6 7.23 23.13 -24.46
N SER A 7 8.22 22.85 -23.60
CA SER A 7 8.65 21.48 -23.29
C SER A 7 7.63 20.64 -22.50
N ALA A 8 6.81 21.26 -21.65
CA ALA A 8 5.74 20.60 -20.90
C ALA A 8 4.50 20.37 -21.77
N GLU A 9 4.24 21.29 -22.72
CA GLU A 9 3.16 21.15 -23.72
C GLU A 9 3.41 19.97 -24.65
N GLU A 10 4.66 19.70 -25.05
CA GLU A 10 5.02 18.54 -25.87
C GLU A 10 5.09 17.24 -25.04
N SER A 11 5.52 17.34 -23.78
CA SER A 11 5.70 16.17 -22.88
C SER A 11 4.39 15.59 -22.36
N PHE A 12 3.36 16.41 -22.14
CA PHE A 12 2.11 15.95 -21.54
C PHE A 12 1.30 15.01 -22.46
N PRO A 13 1.11 15.31 -23.76
CA PRO A 13 0.49 14.37 -24.70
C PRO A 13 1.24 13.04 -24.78
N ALA A 14 2.57 13.08 -24.81
CA ALA A 14 3.41 11.88 -24.86
C ALA A 14 3.26 11.02 -23.60
N LEU A 15 3.23 11.62 -22.40
CA LEU A 15 2.98 10.88 -21.15
C LEU A 15 1.55 10.33 -21.12
N LYS A 16 0.56 11.10 -21.55
CA LYS A 16 -0.83 10.62 -21.61
C LYS A 16 -0.95 9.42 -22.55
N ALA A 17 -0.31 9.46 -23.72
CA ALA A 17 -0.27 8.32 -24.64
C ALA A 17 0.40 7.09 -24.02
N CYS A 18 1.49 7.29 -23.26
CA CYS A 18 2.14 6.22 -22.49
C CYS A 18 1.19 5.59 -21.46
N VAL A 19 0.44 6.42 -20.73
CA VAL A 19 -0.59 5.94 -19.77
C VAL A 19 -1.71 5.19 -20.49
N ASP A 20 -2.24 5.74 -21.58
CA ASP A 20 -3.30 5.08 -22.35
C ASP A 20 -2.82 3.73 -22.91
N HIS A 21 -1.57 3.65 -23.38
CA HIS A 21 -0.95 2.40 -23.83
C HIS A 21 -0.80 1.37 -22.70
N TYR A 22 -0.39 1.79 -21.49
CA TYR A 22 -0.27 0.90 -20.32
C TYR A 22 -1.59 0.17 -20.00
N PHE A 23 -2.72 0.90 -20.05
CA PHE A 23 -4.04 0.29 -19.87
C PHE A 23 -4.43 -0.60 -21.07
N ALA A 24 -4.22 -0.11 -22.30
CA ALA A 24 -4.59 -0.85 -23.52
C ALA A 24 -3.84 -2.18 -23.67
N ALA A 25 -2.55 -2.22 -23.34
CA ALA A 25 -1.72 -3.43 -23.39
C ALA A 25 -2.23 -4.56 -22.47
N ARG A 26 -3.02 -4.22 -21.45
CA ARG A 26 -3.65 -5.17 -20.50
C ARG A 26 -5.12 -5.45 -20.85
N GLY A 27 -5.62 -4.93 -21.97
CA GLY A 27 -7.04 -4.97 -22.32
C GLY A 27 -7.92 -4.14 -21.39
N TRP A 28 -7.34 -3.20 -20.64
CA TRP A 28 -8.03 -2.38 -19.66
C TRP A 28 -8.38 -1.00 -20.23
N LYS A 29 -9.35 -0.35 -19.59
CA LYS A 29 -9.62 1.07 -19.74
C LYS A 29 -9.59 1.71 -18.35
N PRO A 30 -9.08 2.95 -18.21
CA PRO A 30 -9.16 3.65 -16.95
C PRO A 30 -10.61 3.67 -16.43
N LEU A 31 -10.80 3.48 -15.14
CA LEU A 31 -12.12 3.55 -14.51
C LEU A 31 -12.56 5.01 -14.33
N ALA A 32 -13.86 5.23 -14.14
CA ALA A 32 -14.42 6.57 -13.98
C ALA A 32 -13.79 7.32 -12.80
N PHE A 33 -13.64 6.64 -11.66
CA PHE A 33 -13.03 7.22 -10.47
C PHE A 33 -11.55 7.57 -10.70
N GLN A 34 -10.79 6.74 -11.44
CA GLN A 34 -9.39 7.05 -11.77
C GLN A 34 -9.28 8.35 -12.58
N ARG A 35 -10.11 8.51 -13.62
CA ARG A 35 -10.16 9.75 -14.42
C ARG A 35 -10.62 10.96 -13.61
N GLU A 36 -11.52 10.77 -12.66
CA GLU A 36 -11.95 11.82 -11.74
C GLU A 36 -10.81 12.25 -10.82
N THR A 37 -10.09 11.28 -10.25
CA THR A 37 -8.90 11.53 -9.42
C THR A 37 -7.84 12.31 -10.19
N TRP A 38 -7.55 11.94 -11.44
CA TRP A 38 -6.60 12.67 -12.28
C TRP A 38 -7.01 14.12 -12.52
N ARG A 39 -8.31 14.37 -12.75
CA ARG A 39 -8.85 15.73 -12.92
C ARG A 39 -8.73 16.55 -11.62
N ALA A 40 -9.05 15.96 -10.48
CA ALA A 40 -8.96 16.62 -9.18
C ALA A 40 -7.50 16.98 -8.82
N ILE A 41 -6.55 16.06 -9.02
CA ILE A 41 -5.11 16.32 -8.85
C ILE A 41 -4.64 17.46 -9.76
N ALA A 42 -5.09 17.46 -11.02
CA ALA A 42 -4.75 18.49 -11.99
C ALA A 42 -5.28 19.89 -11.62
N GLN A 43 -6.35 19.95 -10.82
CA GLN A 43 -6.97 21.18 -10.32
C GLN A 43 -6.34 21.71 -9.02
N GLY A 44 -5.32 21.06 -8.46
CA GLY A 44 -4.73 21.53 -7.21
C GLY A 44 -5.33 20.88 -5.95
N GLN A 45 -6.29 19.96 -6.09
CA GLN A 45 -7.08 19.48 -4.96
C GLN A 45 -6.36 18.43 -4.12
N SER A 46 -6.81 18.28 -2.87
CA SER A 46 -6.45 17.23 -1.92
C SER A 46 -7.72 16.45 -1.57
N GLY A 47 -7.61 15.15 -1.29
CA GLY A 47 -8.82 14.33 -1.14
C GLY A 47 -8.62 12.89 -0.66
N LEU A 48 -9.74 12.16 -0.62
CA LEU A 48 -9.79 10.73 -0.32
C LEU A 48 -10.37 9.99 -1.53
N VAL A 49 -9.68 8.93 -1.95
CA VAL A 49 -10.21 7.94 -2.89
C VAL A 49 -10.62 6.70 -2.11
N HIS A 50 -11.92 6.41 -2.10
CA HIS A 50 -12.49 5.21 -1.50
C HIS A 50 -12.94 4.24 -2.59
N ALA A 51 -12.20 3.15 -2.78
CA ALA A 51 -12.53 2.13 -3.76
C ALA A 51 -12.07 0.73 -3.31
N PRO A 52 -12.80 -0.34 -3.66
CA PRO A 52 -12.41 -1.70 -3.34
C PRO A 52 -10.99 -2.06 -3.81
N THR A 53 -10.38 -3.02 -3.11
CA THR A 53 -9.13 -3.67 -3.54
C THR A 53 -9.28 -4.28 -4.94
N GLY A 54 -8.20 -4.24 -5.72
CA GLY A 54 -8.15 -4.74 -7.10
C GLY A 54 -8.68 -3.78 -8.18
N MET A 55 -9.14 -2.57 -7.83
CA MET A 55 -9.65 -1.60 -8.81
C MET A 55 -8.61 -0.60 -9.33
N GLY A 56 -7.33 -0.78 -8.99
CA GLY A 56 -6.27 0.14 -9.41
C GLY A 56 -6.31 1.50 -8.70
N LYS A 57 -6.62 1.52 -7.38
CA LYS A 57 -6.49 2.70 -6.50
C LYS A 57 -5.13 3.38 -6.66
N THR A 58 -4.07 2.58 -6.66
CA THR A 58 -2.68 3.03 -6.80
C THR A 58 -2.47 3.87 -8.05
N GLN A 59 -2.96 3.39 -9.20
CA GLN A 59 -2.84 4.09 -10.48
C GLN A 59 -3.72 5.35 -10.56
N ALA A 60 -4.79 5.44 -9.75
CA ALA A 60 -5.61 6.64 -9.67
C ALA A 60 -4.79 7.84 -9.15
N LEU A 61 -3.99 7.66 -8.09
CA LEU A 61 -3.16 8.72 -7.55
C LEU A 61 -1.84 8.87 -8.31
N TRP A 62 -1.12 7.76 -8.50
CA TRP A 62 0.24 7.78 -9.05
C TRP A 62 0.30 8.44 -10.43
N LEU A 63 -0.50 7.96 -11.39
CA LEU A 63 -0.49 8.48 -12.75
C LEU A 63 -0.98 9.93 -12.81
N GLY A 64 -1.95 10.29 -11.96
CA GLY A 64 -2.43 11.66 -11.81
C GLY A 64 -1.31 12.62 -11.38
N ALA A 65 -0.51 12.24 -10.39
CA ALA A 65 0.62 13.04 -9.95
C ALA A 65 1.76 13.10 -10.96
N CYS A 66 2.08 12.00 -11.65
CA CYS A 66 3.06 12.01 -12.73
C CYS A 66 2.67 13.01 -13.82
N MET A 67 1.42 12.96 -14.30
CA MET A 67 0.88 13.89 -15.29
C MET A 67 0.90 15.34 -14.79
N GLN A 68 0.46 15.58 -13.56
CA GLN A 68 0.45 16.93 -12.98
C GLN A 68 1.87 17.47 -12.76
N SER A 69 2.84 16.60 -12.44
CA SER A 69 4.21 17.02 -12.19
C SER A 69 4.92 17.60 -13.41
N LEU A 70 4.45 17.29 -14.63
CA LEU A 70 4.96 17.91 -15.85
C LEU A 70 4.63 19.40 -15.93
N ARG A 71 3.58 19.84 -15.22
CA ARG A 71 3.14 21.23 -15.19
C ARG A 71 3.90 22.09 -14.18
N PHE A 72 4.70 21.48 -13.32
CA PHE A 72 5.56 22.22 -12.40
C PHE A 72 6.70 22.85 -13.20
N HIS A 73 6.70 24.18 -13.33
CA HIS A 73 7.75 24.92 -14.02
C HIS A 73 9.13 24.59 -13.44
N LYS A 74 10.16 24.52 -14.30
CA LYS A 74 11.56 24.59 -13.86
C LYS A 74 11.74 25.93 -13.13
N ARG A 75 11.81 25.91 -11.81
CA ARG A 75 11.96 27.12 -11.00
C ARG A 75 13.41 27.63 -10.97
N SER A 76 13.48 28.95 -10.81
CA SER A 76 14.60 29.86 -10.50
C SER A 76 15.86 29.21 -9.90
N LYS A 77 17.04 29.85 -10.11
CA LYS A 77 18.34 29.50 -9.52
C LYS A 77 18.30 29.20 -8.00
N ALA A 78 17.33 29.73 -7.26
CA ALA A 78 17.10 29.42 -5.83
C ALA A 78 16.67 27.96 -5.57
N ALA A 79 16.11 27.25 -6.56
CA ALA A 79 15.74 25.83 -6.47
C ALA A 79 16.93 24.86 -6.61
N SER A 80 18.16 25.37 -6.80
CA SER A 80 19.36 24.55 -6.97
C SER A 80 19.81 23.81 -5.70
N THR A 81 19.35 24.24 -4.52
CA THR A 81 19.64 23.60 -3.24
C THR A 81 18.65 22.49 -2.87
N LEU A 82 17.48 22.44 -3.53
CA LEU A 82 16.44 21.44 -3.26
C LEU A 82 16.69 20.19 -4.09
N ASN A 83 17.07 19.09 -3.42
CA ASN A 83 17.50 17.88 -4.11
C ASN A 83 16.65 16.64 -3.83
N GLY A 84 15.59 16.72 -3.02
CA GLY A 84 14.81 15.55 -2.62
C GLY A 84 13.61 15.18 -3.50
N PRO A 85 12.75 14.26 -3.01
CA PRO A 85 11.66 13.70 -3.80
C PRO A 85 10.57 14.73 -4.10
N THR A 86 9.85 14.52 -5.20
CA THR A 86 8.66 15.32 -5.55
C THR A 86 7.39 14.71 -4.95
N LEU A 87 7.38 13.39 -4.74
CA LEU A 87 6.24 12.65 -4.20
C LEU A 87 6.67 11.78 -3.02
N LEU A 88 5.93 11.86 -1.92
CA LEU A 88 6.01 10.93 -0.80
C LEU A 88 4.83 9.97 -0.87
N TRP A 89 5.11 8.67 -0.90
CA TRP A 89 4.10 7.61 -0.81
C TRP A 89 4.19 6.98 0.58
N ILE A 90 3.25 7.29 1.46
CA ILE A 90 3.21 6.81 2.84
C ILE A 90 2.46 5.48 2.86
N THR A 91 3.18 4.42 3.19
CA THR A 91 2.59 3.10 3.42
C THR A 91 2.51 2.82 4.93
N PRO A 92 1.40 2.25 5.43
CA PRO A 92 1.27 1.91 6.84
C PRO A 92 2.15 0.72 7.22
N MET A 93 2.52 -0.16 6.28
CA MET A 93 3.28 -1.35 6.62
C MET A 93 4.51 -1.53 5.74
N ARG A 94 5.59 -2.00 6.35
CA ARG A 94 6.83 -2.31 5.64
C ARG A 94 6.63 -3.41 4.59
N ALA A 95 5.77 -4.39 4.89
CA ALA A 95 5.44 -5.48 3.98
C ALA A 95 4.85 -4.95 2.65
N LEU A 96 4.01 -3.92 2.71
CA LEU A 96 3.40 -3.28 1.54
C LEU A 96 4.36 -2.44 0.69
N ALA A 97 5.52 -2.07 1.23
CA ALA A 97 6.42 -1.15 0.54
C ALA A 97 6.97 -1.74 -0.76
N SER A 98 7.25 -3.06 -0.78
CA SER A 98 7.74 -3.75 -1.97
C SER A 98 6.69 -3.79 -3.08
N ASP A 99 5.43 -3.99 -2.70
CA ASP A 99 4.32 -4.08 -3.66
C ASP A 99 3.91 -2.73 -4.19
N SER A 100 3.89 -1.71 -3.32
CA SER A 100 3.79 -0.32 -3.75
C SER A 100 4.92 0.02 -4.72
N LEU A 101 6.15 -0.40 -4.45
CA LEU A 101 7.30 -0.14 -5.32
C LEU A 101 7.12 -0.78 -6.70
N SER A 102 6.67 -2.03 -6.75
CA SER A 102 6.37 -2.72 -7.99
C SER A 102 5.27 -2.00 -8.77
N ALA A 103 4.12 -1.73 -8.13
CA ALA A 103 2.95 -1.12 -8.76
C ALA A 103 3.19 0.32 -9.26
N LEU A 104 4.06 1.08 -8.60
CA LEU A 104 4.44 2.43 -9.04
C LEU A 104 5.45 2.39 -10.21
N ARG A 105 6.31 1.38 -10.28
CA ARG A 105 7.29 1.23 -11.38
C ARG A 105 6.67 0.65 -12.65
N GLU A 106 5.73 -0.28 -12.48
CA GLU A 106 5.10 -1.04 -13.56
C GLU A 106 4.64 -0.18 -14.77
N PRO A 107 4.00 1.00 -14.58
CA PRO A 107 3.53 1.79 -15.72
C PRO A 107 4.62 2.38 -16.61
N PHE A 108 5.85 2.48 -16.10
CA PHE A 108 6.94 3.20 -16.77
C PHE A 108 8.19 2.37 -17.04
N ILE A 109 8.28 1.14 -16.52
CA ILE A 109 9.52 0.35 -16.47
C ILE A 109 10.23 0.21 -17.83
N ASP A 110 9.47 -0.02 -18.91
CA ASP A 110 9.99 -0.20 -20.28
C ASP A 110 9.75 1.02 -21.17
N THR A 111 9.73 2.22 -20.57
CA THR A 111 9.41 3.46 -21.27
C THR A 111 10.50 4.50 -21.06
N LEU A 112 10.55 5.51 -21.94
CA LEU A 112 11.43 6.67 -21.77
C LEU A 112 11.17 7.46 -20.47
N TRP A 113 10.04 7.21 -19.81
CA TRP A 113 9.65 7.87 -18.56
C TRP A 113 10.23 7.20 -17.31
N ALA A 114 10.79 5.99 -17.41
CA ALA A 114 11.35 5.24 -16.28
C ALA A 114 12.35 6.07 -15.45
N GLN A 115 13.25 6.79 -16.12
CA GLN A 115 14.26 7.61 -15.45
C GLN A 115 13.67 8.87 -14.80
N ARG A 116 12.61 9.43 -15.38
CA ARG A 116 11.97 10.65 -14.86
C ARG A 116 11.10 10.33 -13.65
N PHE A 117 10.36 9.23 -13.69
CA PHE A 117 9.47 8.78 -12.62
C PHE A 117 10.08 7.62 -11.83
N ASP A 118 11.37 7.73 -11.52
CA ASP A 118 12.06 6.75 -10.69
C ASP A 118 11.47 6.71 -9.27
N VAL A 119 11.39 5.51 -8.72
CA VAL A 119 10.72 5.20 -7.45
C VAL A 119 11.69 4.40 -6.59
N ALA A 120 11.85 4.78 -5.34
CA ALA A 120 12.57 3.97 -4.36
C ALA A 120 11.82 3.93 -3.03
N MET A 121 12.16 2.96 -2.19
CA MET A 121 11.62 2.85 -0.84
C MET A 121 12.67 3.24 0.22
N ARG A 122 12.21 3.88 1.29
CA ARG A 122 12.99 4.18 2.50
C ARG A 122 12.14 3.83 3.71
N THR A 123 12.40 2.66 4.28
CA THR A 123 11.69 2.14 5.46
C THR A 123 12.70 1.74 6.53
N GLY A 124 12.21 1.18 7.65
CA GLY A 124 13.06 0.56 8.66
C GLY A 124 13.93 -0.59 8.11
N ASP A 125 13.55 -1.21 6.99
CA ASP A 125 14.33 -2.28 6.33
C ASP A 125 15.48 -1.76 5.45
N SER A 126 15.47 -0.47 5.08
CA SER A 126 16.47 0.06 4.15
C SER A 126 17.85 0.04 4.78
N THR A 127 18.81 -0.57 4.08
CA THR A 127 20.22 -0.67 4.49
C THR A 127 20.89 0.71 4.54
N SER A 128 22.00 0.82 5.28
CA SER A 128 22.81 2.04 5.32
C SER A 128 23.31 2.44 3.92
N ALA A 129 23.68 1.45 3.09
CA ALA A 129 24.13 1.68 1.72
C ALA A 129 23.02 2.26 0.83
N GLU A 130 21.79 1.73 0.92
CA GLU A 130 20.64 2.27 0.19
C GLU A 130 20.31 3.70 0.60
N ARG A 131 20.32 3.99 1.91
CA ARG A 131 20.07 5.35 2.43
C ARG A 131 21.13 6.34 1.96
N GLN A 132 22.41 5.94 1.94
CA GLN A 132 23.50 6.78 1.45
C GLN A 132 23.39 7.04 -0.05
N ARG A 133 23.07 6.02 -0.86
CA ARG A 133 22.83 6.17 -2.30
C ARG A 133 21.70 7.15 -2.58
N GLN A 134 20.59 7.02 -1.85
CA GLN A 134 19.44 7.93 -1.96
C GLN A 134 19.80 9.37 -1.57
N ALA A 135 20.62 9.56 -0.54
CA ALA A 135 21.05 10.90 -0.12
C ALA A 135 21.92 11.60 -1.18
N ARG A 136 22.60 10.84 -2.05
CA ARG A 136 23.37 11.38 -3.19
C ARG A 136 22.46 11.74 -4.37
N ARG A 137 21.44 10.91 -4.64
CA ARG A 137 20.46 11.12 -5.71
C ARG A 137 19.10 10.61 -5.26
N TRP A 138 18.19 11.54 -5.01
CA TRP A 138 16.83 11.20 -4.61
C TRP A 138 15.97 10.75 -5.80
N PRO A 139 15.07 9.77 -5.61
CA PRO A 139 14.10 9.37 -6.63
C PRO A 139 13.03 10.46 -6.81
N PHE A 140 12.22 10.34 -7.87
CA PHE A 140 11.05 11.20 -8.04
C PHE A 140 10.01 10.92 -6.95
N ALA A 141 9.72 9.64 -6.70
CA ALA A 141 8.83 9.17 -5.65
C ALA A 141 9.57 8.36 -4.60
N LEU A 142 9.30 8.67 -3.33
CA LEU A 142 9.85 7.95 -2.18
C LEU A 142 8.72 7.26 -1.43
N ILE A 143 8.70 5.93 -1.47
CA ILE A 143 7.83 5.11 -0.62
C ILE A 143 8.44 5.07 0.78
N THR A 144 7.70 5.47 1.79
CA THR A 144 8.18 5.56 3.18
C THR A 144 7.08 5.22 4.16
N THR A 145 7.46 5.12 5.42
CA THR A 145 6.54 4.90 6.56
C THR A 145 6.42 6.20 7.37
N PRO A 146 5.36 6.40 8.17
CA PRO A 146 5.29 7.54 9.08
C PRO A 146 6.57 7.69 9.93
N GLU A 147 7.11 6.58 10.44
CA GLU A 147 8.32 6.54 11.29
C GLU A 147 9.55 7.02 10.53
N SER A 148 9.77 6.47 9.34
CA SER A 148 10.92 6.84 8.51
C SER A 148 10.84 8.28 8.02
N LEU A 149 9.63 8.81 7.81
CA LEU A 149 9.42 10.23 7.52
C LEU A 149 9.83 11.12 8.70
N HIS A 150 9.48 10.75 9.94
CA HIS A 150 9.90 11.52 11.13
C HIS A 150 11.41 11.52 11.32
N LEU A 151 12.07 10.40 11.02
CA LEU A 151 13.54 10.34 11.00
C LEU A 151 14.16 11.24 9.92
N MET A 152 13.45 11.54 8.83
CA MET A 152 13.90 12.52 7.85
C MET A 152 13.66 13.95 8.32
N LEU A 153 12.51 14.20 8.96
CA LEU A 153 12.13 15.50 9.51
C LEU A 153 13.04 15.96 10.65
N SER A 154 13.59 15.04 11.43
CA SER A 154 14.48 15.35 12.55
C SER A 154 15.91 15.72 12.12
N ARG A 155 16.24 15.65 10.83
CA ARG A 155 17.57 16.01 10.32
C ARG A 155 17.69 17.52 10.07
N ALA A 156 18.89 18.05 10.23
CA ALA A 156 19.18 19.47 9.95
C ALA A 156 18.92 19.87 8.48
N ASP A 157 19.01 18.92 7.55
CA ASP A 157 18.78 19.15 6.11
C ASP A 157 17.32 18.88 5.68
N ALA A 158 16.38 18.67 6.61
CA ALA A 158 15.01 18.27 6.31
C ALA A 158 14.30 19.22 5.33
N THR A 159 14.42 20.54 5.52
CA THR A 159 13.83 21.54 4.62
C THR A 159 14.45 21.53 3.22
N ALA A 160 15.75 21.29 3.11
CA ALA A 160 16.44 21.18 1.82
C ALA A 160 16.01 19.91 1.06
N VAL A 161 15.90 18.78 1.76
CA VAL A 161 15.51 17.49 1.17
C VAL A 161 14.01 17.50 0.83
N LEU A 162 13.15 17.84 1.79
CA LEU A 162 11.68 17.77 1.61
C LEU A 162 11.10 19.00 0.90
N GLY A 163 11.91 20.03 0.66
CA GLY A 163 11.54 21.29 -0.02
C GLY A 163 10.85 21.10 -1.37
N ARG A 164 11.19 20.01 -2.07
CA ARG A 164 10.67 19.68 -3.40
C ARG A 164 9.35 18.91 -3.39
N VAL A 165 8.90 18.43 -2.24
CA VAL A 165 7.66 17.65 -2.14
C VAL A 165 6.47 18.49 -2.63
N ARG A 166 5.67 17.91 -3.52
CA ARG A 166 4.43 18.49 -4.05
C ARG A 166 3.23 17.58 -3.84
N PHE A 167 3.46 16.30 -3.61
CA PHE A 167 2.43 15.31 -3.35
C PHE A 167 2.79 14.47 -2.13
N VAL A 168 1.82 14.26 -1.25
CA VAL A 168 1.86 13.23 -0.22
C VAL A 168 0.66 12.31 -0.43
N MET A 169 0.93 11.06 -0.77
CA MET A 169 -0.07 10.03 -0.98
C MET A 169 -0.03 9.08 0.20
N VAL A 170 -1.16 8.84 0.82
CA VAL A 170 -1.29 8.00 2.01
C VAL A 170 -2.06 6.76 1.62
N ASP A 171 -1.35 5.65 1.53
CA ASP A 171 -1.95 4.36 1.21
C ASP A 171 -2.59 3.74 2.45
N GLU A 172 -3.63 2.94 2.23
CA GLU A 172 -4.43 2.26 3.26
C GLU A 172 -4.66 3.11 4.52
N TRP A 173 -5.27 4.28 4.34
CA TRP A 173 -5.48 5.27 5.41
C TRP A 173 -6.28 4.72 6.60
N HIS A 174 -7.14 3.74 6.39
CA HIS A 174 -7.89 3.06 7.47
C HIS A 174 -7.00 2.38 8.51
N GLU A 175 -5.76 1.99 8.14
CA GLU A 175 -4.80 1.41 9.08
C GLU A 175 -4.13 2.44 9.98
N LEU A 176 -4.11 3.70 9.55
CA LEU A 176 -3.45 4.78 10.29
C LEU A 176 -4.45 5.59 11.11
N ILE A 177 -5.67 5.76 10.62
CA ILE A 177 -6.70 6.53 11.31
C ILE A 177 -7.01 5.93 12.69
N GLY A 178 -7.12 6.77 13.72
CA GLY A 178 -7.33 6.32 15.11
C GLY A 178 -6.09 5.76 15.80
N SER A 179 -4.95 5.64 15.11
CA SER A 179 -3.70 5.15 15.70
C SER A 179 -2.72 6.29 16.04
N LYS A 180 -1.77 6.01 16.96
CA LYS A 180 -0.64 6.92 17.23
C LYS A 180 0.19 7.21 15.97
N ARG A 181 0.25 6.26 15.03
CA ARG A 181 0.98 6.39 13.76
C ARG A 181 0.27 7.37 12.82
N GLY A 182 -1.07 7.39 12.83
CA GLY A 182 -1.88 8.39 12.16
C GLY A 182 -1.65 9.79 12.73
N VAL A 183 -1.63 9.93 14.06
CA VAL A 183 -1.28 11.21 14.72
C VAL A 183 0.10 11.69 14.29
N MET A 184 1.08 10.79 14.25
CA MET A 184 2.41 11.10 13.77
C MET A 184 2.37 11.64 12.33
N LEU A 185 1.68 10.95 11.41
CA LEU A 185 1.53 11.41 10.04
C LEU A 185 0.86 12.80 9.93
N GLN A 186 -0.16 13.07 10.74
CA GLN A 186 -0.81 14.38 10.79
C GLN A 186 0.18 15.49 11.21
N LEU A 187 1.02 15.23 12.21
CA LEU A 187 2.07 16.16 12.64
C LEU A 187 3.11 16.40 11.55
N ALA A 188 3.57 15.35 10.86
CA ALA A 188 4.46 15.49 9.71
C ALA A 188 3.84 16.34 8.58
N LEU A 189 2.56 16.13 8.29
CA LEU A 189 1.85 16.92 7.28
C LEU A 189 1.69 18.39 7.71
N ALA A 190 1.41 18.64 8.99
CA ALA A 190 1.35 20.00 9.54
C ALA A 190 2.70 20.71 9.37
N TRP A 191 3.80 20.03 9.71
CA TRP A 191 5.16 20.54 9.50
C TRP A 191 5.42 20.84 8.02
N LEU A 192 5.10 19.92 7.11
CA LEU A 192 5.32 20.11 5.67
C LEU A 192 4.53 21.32 5.14
N ARG A 193 3.28 21.52 5.58
CA ARG A 193 2.48 22.69 5.18
C ARG A 193 3.06 24.00 5.69
N GLN A 194 3.65 24.00 6.89
CA GLN A 194 4.22 25.19 7.50
C GLN A 194 5.59 25.56 6.93
N GLN A 195 6.43 24.56 6.65
CA GLN A 195 7.83 24.78 6.27
C GLN A 195 8.04 24.89 4.75
N LEU A 196 7.14 24.33 3.94
CA LEU A 196 7.27 24.36 2.49
C LEU A 196 6.59 25.60 1.91
N GLU A 197 7.28 26.28 0.97
CA GLU A 197 6.75 27.41 0.21
C GLU A 197 5.40 27.07 -0.45
N HIS A 198 5.25 25.82 -0.90
CA HIS A 198 3.99 25.29 -1.39
C HIS A 198 3.57 24.09 -0.56
N ALA A 199 2.44 24.22 0.11
CA ALA A 199 1.78 23.10 0.76
C ALA A 199 1.58 21.96 -0.26
N PRO A 200 1.99 20.72 0.08
CA PRO A 200 1.81 19.59 -0.83
C PRO A 200 0.33 19.24 -0.95
N GLN A 201 -0.08 18.76 -2.13
CA GLN A 201 -1.37 18.08 -2.28
C GLN A 201 -1.34 16.78 -1.49
N VAL A 202 -2.37 16.55 -0.68
CA VAL A 202 -2.47 15.35 0.15
C VAL A 202 -3.64 14.49 -0.35
N TRP A 203 -3.35 13.22 -0.62
CA TRP A 203 -4.36 12.26 -1.05
C TRP A 203 -4.30 11.00 -0.23
N ALA A 204 -5.44 10.50 0.22
CA ALA A 204 -5.56 9.22 0.91
C ALA A 204 -6.21 8.17 0.01
N LEU A 205 -5.77 6.92 0.12
CA LEU A 205 -6.41 5.73 -0.44
C LEU A 205 -6.99 4.90 0.69
N SER A 206 -8.20 4.39 0.50
CA SER A 206 -8.75 3.38 1.41
C SER A 206 -9.78 2.50 0.69
N ALA A 207 -9.92 1.25 1.14
CA ALA A 207 -10.98 0.34 0.68
C ALA A 207 -12.14 0.19 1.67
N SER A 208 -11.90 0.45 2.96
CA SER A 208 -12.80 0.16 4.07
C SER A 208 -12.84 1.35 5.02
N LEU A 209 -13.84 2.23 4.86
CA LEU A 209 -14.09 3.33 5.80
C LEU A 209 -15.58 3.45 6.05
N GLY A 210 -15.96 3.49 7.34
CA GLY A 210 -17.34 3.75 7.75
C GLY A 210 -17.69 5.23 7.58
N ASP A 211 -16.93 6.11 8.22
CA ASP A 211 -17.10 7.56 8.11
C ASP A 211 -16.03 8.18 7.21
N LEU A 212 -16.41 8.43 5.95
CA LEU A 212 -15.53 8.99 4.94
C LEU A 212 -15.16 10.46 5.24
N GLU A 213 -16.07 11.24 5.84
CA GLU A 213 -15.86 12.67 6.10
C GLU A 213 -14.89 12.85 7.27
N ALA A 214 -15.08 12.10 8.36
CA ALA A 214 -14.14 12.07 9.47
C ALA A 214 -12.76 11.59 8.99
N ALA A 215 -12.72 10.57 8.13
CA ALA A 215 -11.46 10.07 7.61
C ALA A 215 -10.71 11.10 6.77
N ALA A 216 -11.39 11.81 5.88
CA ALA A 216 -10.74 12.80 5.04
C ALA A 216 -10.31 14.05 5.82
N SER A 217 -11.16 14.55 6.73
CA SER A 217 -10.88 15.73 7.56
C SER A 217 -9.73 15.51 8.55
N ALA A 218 -9.54 14.28 9.03
CA ALA A 218 -8.42 13.93 9.91
C ALA A 218 -7.05 14.14 9.24
N LEU A 219 -6.96 14.07 7.90
CA LEU A 219 -5.70 14.21 7.17
C LEU A 219 -5.58 15.55 6.44
N ILE A 220 -6.70 16.06 5.92
CA ILE A 220 -6.76 17.17 4.98
C ILE A 220 -7.55 18.32 5.61
N PRO A 221 -6.92 19.48 5.88
CA PRO A 221 -7.63 20.64 6.40
C PRO A 221 -8.58 21.22 5.35
N GLY A 222 -9.68 21.81 5.80
CA GLY A 222 -10.69 22.42 4.94
C GLY A 222 -11.65 21.40 4.33
N LYS A 223 -11.97 21.55 3.05
CA LYS A 223 -12.97 20.72 2.36
C LYS A 223 -12.28 19.70 1.42
N PRO A 224 -12.05 18.45 1.86
CA PRO A 224 -11.41 17.45 1.03
C PRO A 224 -12.29 17.01 -0.15
N ARG A 225 -11.67 16.66 -1.28
CA ARG A 225 -12.38 16.05 -2.41
C ARG A 225 -12.62 14.57 -2.11
N MET A 226 -13.87 14.14 -2.18
CA MET A 226 -14.27 12.74 -1.99
C MET A 226 -14.52 12.09 -3.34
N ILE A 227 -13.83 10.98 -3.63
CA ILE A 227 -14.02 10.20 -4.84
C ILE A 227 -14.28 8.77 -4.42
N THR A 228 -15.48 8.27 -4.70
CA THR A 228 -15.88 6.92 -4.32
C THR A 228 -16.13 6.05 -5.55
N SER A 229 -15.79 4.78 -5.44
CA SER A 229 -16.21 3.75 -6.38
C SER A 229 -16.76 2.59 -5.58
N SER A 230 -18.02 2.24 -5.80
CA SER A 230 -18.62 1.04 -5.27
C SER A 230 -18.90 0.07 -6.42
N LYS A 231 -18.37 -1.15 -6.31
CA LYS A 231 -19.08 -2.32 -6.83
C LYS A 231 -19.50 -3.14 -5.62
N PRO A 232 -20.77 -3.56 -5.52
CA PRO A 232 -21.13 -4.58 -4.56
C PRO A 232 -20.33 -5.85 -4.90
N LYS A 233 -19.46 -6.29 -3.97
CA LYS A 233 -18.91 -7.64 -3.99
C LYS A 233 -19.84 -8.51 -3.15
N SER A 234 -20.33 -9.61 -3.70
CA SER A 234 -21.05 -10.62 -2.91
C SER A 234 -20.03 -11.35 -2.04
N ILE A 235 -20.05 -11.09 -0.74
CA ILE A 235 -19.22 -11.82 0.22
C ILE A 235 -20.05 -12.98 0.75
N GLN A 236 -19.57 -14.21 0.55
CA GLN A 236 -20.12 -15.39 1.19
C GLN A 236 -19.33 -15.66 2.46
N VAL A 237 -19.99 -15.65 3.61
CA VAL A 237 -19.37 -15.93 4.90
C VAL A 237 -19.89 -17.28 5.38
N HIS A 238 -18.99 -18.25 5.49
CA HIS A 238 -19.27 -19.57 6.02
C HIS A 238 -18.66 -19.70 7.41
N CYS A 239 -19.44 -20.13 8.40
CA CYS A 239 -18.96 -20.35 9.76
C CYS A 239 -18.77 -21.84 10.02
N LEU A 240 -17.52 -22.25 10.22
CA LEU A 240 -17.19 -23.61 10.62
C LEU A 240 -17.40 -23.74 12.14
N LEU A 241 -18.44 -24.47 12.55
CA LEU A 241 -18.82 -24.65 13.95
C LEU A 241 -18.36 -26.01 14.49
N PRO A 242 -17.99 -26.12 15.79
CA PRO A 242 -17.75 -27.41 16.43
C PRO A 242 -19.01 -28.28 16.39
N GLN A 243 -18.86 -29.57 16.10
CA GLN A 243 -20.00 -30.51 16.02
C GLN A 243 -20.69 -30.75 17.38
N ALA A 244 -19.98 -30.56 18.48
CA ALA A 244 -20.54 -30.71 19.83
C ALA A 244 -20.27 -29.46 20.67
N SER A 245 -21.26 -29.05 21.45
CA SER A 245 -21.11 -28.05 22.51
C SER A 245 -20.25 -28.64 23.64
N SER A 246 -18.94 -28.62 23.49
CA SER A 246 -18.04 -28.94 24.60
C SER A 246 -18.20 -27.89 25.70
N ARG A 247 -18.17 -28.29 26.99
CA ARG A 247 -17.99 -27.34 28.09
C ARG A 247 -16.81 -26.44 27.73
N LEU A 248 -17.04 -25.12 27.71
CA LEU A 248 -15.99 -24.14 27.45
C LEU A 248 -14.84 -24.42 28.40
N ALA A 249 -13.73 -24.91 27.87
CA ALA A 249 -12.53 -25.12 28.67
C ALA A 249 -12.06 -23.73 29.13
N TRP A 250 -11.89 -23.57 30.44
CA TRP A 250 -11.45 -22.30 31.04
C TRP A 250 -10.02 -21.92 30.58
N ALA A 251 -9.29 -22.86 30.00
CA ALA A 251 -8.03 -22.67 29.28
C ALA A 251 -7.88 -23.72 28.16
N GLY A 252 -7.13 -23.36 27.10
CA GLY A 252 -6.76 -24.28 26.00
C GLY A 252 -7.90 -24.49 24.99
N HIS A 253 -7.71 -24.40 23.68
CA HIS A 253 -6.56 -24.81 22.88
C HIS A 253 -6.30 -23.83 21.72
N LEU A 254 -6.56 -22.53 21.90
CA LEU A 254 -6.45 -21.52 20.83
C LEU A 254 -7.22 -21.88 19.53
N GLY A 255 -8.30 -22.67 19.71
CA GLY A 255 -9.13 -23.19 18.63
C GLY A 255 -8.66 -24.51 18.02
N LEU A 256 -7.54 -25.11 18.44
CA LEU A 256 -6.94 -26.30 17.81
C LEU A 256 -7.83 -27.56 17.83
N SER A 257 -8.89 -27.60 18.65
CA SER A 257 -9.93 -28.63 18.52
C SER A 257 -10.62 -28.62 17.14
N MET A 258 -10.56 -27.48 16.44
CA MET A 258 -11.05 -27.31 15.07
C MET A 258 -9.97 -27.62 14.02
N CYS A 259 -8.78 -28.10 14.39
CA CYS A 259 -7.71 -28.39 13.46
C CYS A 259 -8.13 -29.40 12.39
N GLU A 260 -8.67 -30.55 12.80
CA GLU A 260 -9.10 -31.59 11.86
C GLU A 260 -10.30 -31.16 11.01
N PRO A 261 -11.38 -30.56 11.56
CA PRO A 261 -12.45 -29.98 10.74
C PRO A 261 -11.96 -28.95 9.71
N LEU A 262 -11.03 -28.08 10.11
CA LEU A 262 -10.44 -27.10 9.21
C LEU A 262 -9.57 -27.78 8.13
N ALA A 263 -8.78 -28.79 8.52
CA ALA A 263 -7.94 -29.52 7.59
C ALA A 263 -8.77 -30.23 6.50
N GLN A 264 -9.89 -30.84 6.88
CA GLN A 264 -10.83 -31.48 5.94
C GLN A 264 -11.48 -30.47 4.98
N TYR A 265 -11.80 -29.27 5.46
CA TYR A 265 -12.28 -28.19 4.61
C TYR A 265 -11.19 -27.79 3.60
N LEU A 266 -9.98 -27.56 4.10
CA LEU A 266 -8.82 -27.14 3.32
C LEU A 266 -8.32 -28.19 2.31
N ASP A 267 -8.59 -29.47 2.51
CA ASP A 267 -8.27 -30.54 1.55
C ASP A 267 -8.95 -30.30 0.19
N GLN A 268 -10.05 -29.55 0.15
CA GLN A 268 -10.80 -29.21 -1.07
C GLN A 268 -10.42 -27.85 -1.65
N SER A 269 -9.72 -27.02 -0.87
CA SER A 269 -9.32 -25.67 -1.26
C SER A 269 -8.08 -25.72 -2.15
N LYS A 270 -8.08 -24.98 -3.27
CA LYS A 270 -6.87 -24.88 -4.11
C LYS A 270 -5.80 -23.98 -3.49
N SER A 271 -6.24 -22.86 -2.91
CA SER A 271 -5.36 -21.90 -2.25
C SER A 271 -6.12 -21.15 -1.16
N ALA A 272 -5.56 -21.12 0.06
CA ALA A 272 -6.17 -20.45 1.18
C ALA A 272 -5.18 -19.66 2.05
N LEU A 273 -5.64 -18.54 2.60
CA LEU A 273 -4.98 -17.80 3.67
C LEU A 273 -5.68 -18.08 5.00
N VAL A 274 -4.92 -18.53 6.01
CA VAL A 274 -5.44 -18.84 7.35
C VAL A 274 -4.92 -17.78 8.31
N PHE A 275 -5.76 -16.79 8.61
CA PHE A 275 -5.45 -15.71 9.52
C PHE A 275 -5.64 -16.09 10.98
N THR A 276 -4.69 -15.65 11.80
CA THR A 276 -4.67 -15.81 13.25
C THR A 276 -4.37 -14.48 13.92
N ASN A 277 -4.77 -14.33 15.19
CA ASN A 277 -4.71 -13.05 15.90
C ASN A 277 -3.34 -12.75 16.51
N THR A 278 -2.50 -13.77 16.70
CA THR A 278 -1.17 -13.66 17.31
C THR A 278 -0.14 -14.53 16.57
N ARG A 279 1.14 -14.18 16.72
CA ARG A 279 2.25 -14.93 16.11
C ARG A 279 2.34 -16.35 16.67
N SER A 280 2.18 -16.49 17.99
CA SER A 280 2.14 -17.78 18.67
C SER A 280 0.99 -18.66 18.17
N GLN A 281 -0.18 -18.08 17.90
CA GLN A 281 -1.29 -18.81 17.32
C GLN A 281 -0.99 -19.24 15.88
N ALA A 282 -0.37 -18.38 15.06
CA ALA A 282 0.04 -18.73 13.71
C ALA A 282 1.00 -19.93 13.70
N GLU A 283 2.03 -19.91 14.55
CA GLU A 283 3.02 -20.99 14.68
C GLU A 283 2.37 -22.31 15.11
N LEU A 284 1.51 -22.26 16.14
CA LEU A 284 0.81 -23.45 16.64
C LEU A 284 -0.13 -24.06 15.60
N TRP A 285 -0.89 -23.24 14.88
CA TRP A 285 -1.79 -23.72 13.83
C TRP A 285 -1.04 -24.24 12.62
N TYR A 286 0.06 -23.60 12.22
CA TYR A 286 0.93 -24.11 11.17
C TYR A 286 1.46 -25.51 11.50
N GLN A 287 1.98 -25.70 12.73
CA GLN A 287 2.47 -27.01 13.18
C GLN A 287 1.34 -28.05 13.22
N ALA A 288 0.22 -27.73 13.85
CA ALA A 288 -0.90 -28.66 13.98
C ALA A 288 -1.50 -29.08 12.63
N LEU A 289 -1.62 -28.16 11.67
CA LEU A 289 -2.10 -28.46 10.32
C LEU A 289 -1.11 -29.36 9.57
N LEU A 290 0.20 -29.09 9.68
CA LEU A 290 1.23 -29.90 9.04
C LEU A 290 1.35 -31.29 9.66
N GLU A 291 1.16 -31.42 10.98
CA GLU A 291 1.08 -32.71 11.66
C GLU A 291 -0.16 -33.52 11.23
N ALA A 292 -1.31 -32.87 11.11
CA ALA A 292 -2.55 -33.51 10.66
C ALA A 292 -2.54 -33.88 9.17
N ARG A 293 -1.76 -33.16 8.35
CA ARG A 293 -1.63 -33.36 6.89
C ARG A 293 -0.16 -33.25 6.46
N PRO A 294 0.69 -34.27 6.74
CA PRO A 294 2.12 -34.22 6.37
C PRO A 294 2.38 -34.03 4.87
N GLN A 295 1.44 -34.44 4.01
CA GLN A 295 1.50 -34.25 2.56
C GLN A 295 1.46 -32.79 2.11
N TRP A 296 1.10 -31.85 2.99
CA TRP A 296 1.17 -30.41 2.71
C TRP A 296 2.58 -29.84 2.86
N ALA A 297 3.55 -30.64 3.32
CA ALA A 297 4.95 -30.23 3.37
C ALA A 297 5.42 -29.66 2.02
N GLY A 298 6.04 -28.48 2.05
CA GLY A 298 6.47 -27.75 0.85
C GLY A 298 5.37 -26.96 0.13
N ARG A 299 4.10 -27.11 0.54
CA ARG A 299 2.94 -26.37 0.01
C ARG A 299 2.27 -25.45 1.03
N ILE A 300 2.48 -25.72 2.32
CA ILE A 300 2.11 -24.85 3.43
C ILE A 300 3.29 -23.96 3.86
N ALA A 301 3.02 -22.71 4.21
CA ALA A 301 4.00 -21.82 4.81
C ALA A 301 3.44 -21.03 6.00
N LEU A 302 4.34 -20.49 6.81
CA LEU A 302 4.04 -19.58 7.92
C LEU A 302 4.43 -18.16 7.53
N HIS A 303 3.62 -17.16 7.88
CA HIS A 303 3.96 -15.75 7.67
C HIS A 303 3.56 -14.84 8.83
N HIS A 304 4.55 -14.25 9.50
CA HIS A 304 4.34 -13.16 10.47
C HIS A 304 5.55 -12.24 10.58
N ALA A 305 5.36 -11.05 11.15
CA ALA A 305 6.38 -10.00 11.23
C ALA A 305 7.67 -10.37 12.01
N SER A 306 7.67 -11.41 12.85
CA SER A 306 8.88 -11.92 13.51
C SER A 306 9.79 -12.75 12.60
N LEU A 307 9.34 -13.17 11.41
CA LEU A 307 10.18 -13.96 10.51
C LEU A 307 11.20 -13.08 9.78
N ASP A 308 12.33 -13.68 9.45
CA ASP A 308 13.37 -13.06 8.65
C ASP A 308 12.82 -12.52 7.33
N LEU A 309 13.38 -11.39 6.89
CA LEU A 309 12.94 -10.70 5.68
C LEU A 309 13.05 -11.58 4.44
N SER A 310 14.09 -12.41 4.35
CA SER A 310 14.28 -13.37 3.24
C SER A 310 13.14 -14.39 3.18
N VAL A 311 12.77 -14.95 4.34
CA VAL A 311 11.67 -15.92 4.47
C VAL A 311 10.34 -15.28 4.08
N ARG A 312 10.03 -14.09 4.62
CA ARG A 312 8.78 -13.38 4.29
C ARG A 312 8.66 -13.10 2.79
N ARG A 313 9.73 -12.59 2.17
CA ARG A 313 9.77 -12.34 0.72
C ARG A 313 9.60 -13.61 -0.10
N TRP A 314 10.22 -14.72 0.32
CA TRP A 314 10.06 -15.99 -0.35
C TRP A 314 8.60 -16.47 -0.29
N VAL A 315 7.95 -16.41 0.89
CA VAL A 315 6.54 -16.78 1.04
C VAL A 315 5.64 -15.89 0.18
N GLU A 316 5.82 -14.56 0.20
CA GLU A 316 5.06 -13.61 -0.62
C GLU A 316 5.19 -13.91 -2.13
N GLN A 317 6.41 -14.22 -2.59
CA GLN A 317 6.68 -14.56 -4.00
C GLN A 317 6.12 -15.92 -4.40
N ALA A 318 6.33 -16.95 -3.56
CA ALA A 318 5.85 -18.29 -3.80
C ALA A 318 4.31 -18.35 -3.79
N LEU A 319 3.66 -17.56 -2.93
CA LEU A 319 2.21 -17.39 -2.93
C LEU A 319 1.72 -16.72 -4.22
N LYS A 320 2.35 -15.61 -4.66
CA LYS A 320 2.02 -14.94 -5.94
C LYS A 320 2.22 -15.84 -7.16
N ALA A 321 3.22 -16.71 -7.13
CA ALA A 321 3.51 -17.68 -8.18
C ALA A 321 2.60 -18.92 -8.14
N GLY A 322 1.71 -19.04 -7.15
CA GLY A 322 0.84 -20.20 -6.96
C GLY A 322 1.59 -21.48 -6.54
N GLN A 323 2.81 -21.35 -6.02
CA GLN A 323 3.62 -22.48 -5.53
C GLN A 323 3.16 -22.95 -4.15
N LEU A 324 2.69 -22.03 -3.32
CA LEU A 324 2.09 -22.32 -2.02
C LEU A 324 0.57 -22.36 -2.17
N SER A 325 -0.05 -23.39 -1.61
CA SER A 325 -1.52 -23.52 -1.55
C SER A 325 -2.10 -23.14 -0.19
N LEU A 326 -1.27 -23.03 0.85
CA LEU A 326 -1.76 -22.68 2.17
C LEU A 326 -0.74 -21.79 2.88
N VAL A 327 -1.19 -20.65 3.40
CA VAL A 327 -0.34 -19.82 4.26
C VAL A 327 -1.06 -19.50 5.55
N VAL A 328 -0.47 -19.91 6.67
CA VAL A 328 -0.92 -19.53 8.00
C VAL A 328 -0.26 -18.23 8.37
N CYS A 329 -1.04 -17.19 8.65
CA CYS A 329 -0.52 -15.84 8.81
C CYS A 329 -1.19 -15.04 9.93
N THR A 330 -0.53 -13.97 10.33
CA THR A 330 -1.18 -12.89 11.09
C THR A 330 -1.57 -11.75 10.14
N SER A 331 -2.03 -10.62 10.67
CA SER A 331 -2.31 -9.40 9.89
C SER A 331 -1.14 -8.83 9.06
N SER A 332 0.03 -9.49 9.10
CA SER A 332 1.16 -9.17 8.22
C SER A 332 0.90 -9.42 6.73
N LEU A 333 -0.09 -10.25 6.37
CA LEU A 333 -0.52 -10.49 4.99
C LEU A 333 -1.90 -9.88 4.66
N ASP A 334 -2.56 -9.25 5.64
CA ASP A 334 -3.96 -8.81 5.54
C ASP A 334 -4.14 -7.59 4.62
N LEU A 335 -3.04 -6.95 4.24
CA LEU A 335 -3.10 -5.63 3.62
C LEU A 335 -2.44 -5.64 2.25
N GLY A 336 -3.17 -5.07 1.29
CA GLY A 336 -2.73 -4.44 0.02
C GLY A 336 -1.90 -5.27 -0.97
N VAL A 337 -1.61 -6.53 -0.68
CA VAL A 337 -0.98 -7.44 -1.64
C VAL A 337 -2.06 -8.13 -2.47
N ASP A 338 -1.96 -8.01 -3.79
CA ASP A 338 -2.80 -8.79 -4.71
C ASP A 338 -2.31 -10.24 -4.73
N PHE A 339 -2.96 -11.09 -3.94
CA PHE A 339 -2.78 -12.54 -3.98
C PHE A 339 -3.81 -13.16 -4.93
N SER A 340 -3.74 -12.81 -6.22
CA SER A 340 -4.66 -13.28 -7.25
C SER A 340 -4.90 -14.81 -7.30
N PRO A 341 -3.96 -15.71 -6.89
CA PRO A 341 -4.26 -17.14 -6.85
C PRO A 341 -5.04 -17.61 -5.61
N VAL A 342 -5.26 -16.77 -4.59
CA VAL A 342 -5.98 -17.16 -3.37
C VAL A 342 -7.49 -17.14 -3.62
N GLU A 343 -8.13 -18.30 -3.45
CA GLU A 343 -9.57 -18.46 -3.62
C GLU A 343 -10.32 -18.25 -2.30
N GLU A 344 -9.69 -18.55 -1.15
CA GLU A 344 -10.35 -18.55 0.14
C GLU A 344 -9.56 -17.86 1.25
N VAL A 345 -10.29 -17.21 2.17
CA VAL A 345 -9.74 -16.58 3.37
C VAL A 345 -10.44 -17.18 4.59
N ILE A 346 -9.66 -17.74 5.49
CA ILE A 346 -10.12 -18.33 6.75
C ILE A 346 -9.61 -17.45 7.88
N GLN A 347 -10.50 -17.11 8.81
CA GLN A 347 -10.16 -16.38 10.02
C GLN A 347 -10.37 -17.29 11.23
N ILE A 348 -9.32 -17.52 12.00
CA ILE A 348 -9.39 -18.31 13.24
C ILE A 348 -9.83 -17.41 14.39
N GLY A 349 -11.03 -17.69 14.91
CA GLY A 349 -11.68 -16.85 15.92
C GLY A 349 -12.25 -15.56 15.33
N SER A 350 -12.66 -14.61 16.17
CA SER A 350 -13.06 -13.28 15.68
C SER A 350 -11.83 -12.50 15.20
N PRO A 351 -11.92 -11.75 14.08
CA PRO A 351 -10.92 -10.73 13.77
C PRO A 351 -10.93 -9.64 14.85
N LYS A 352 -9.80 -8.92 14.98
CA LYS A 352 -9.58 -7.87 15.99
C LYS A 352 -10.33 -6.59 15.70
#